data_AF-A0A2E6C3D4-F1
#
_entry.id   AF-A0A2E6C3D4-F1
#
_cell.length_a   1.000
_cell.length_b   1.000
_cell.length_c   1.000
_cell.angle_alpha   90.00
_cell.angle_beta   90.00
_cell.angle_gamma   90.00
#
_symmetry.space_group_name_H-M   'P 1'
#
loop_
_entity.id
_entity.type
_entity.pdbx_description
1 polymer ?
#
loop_
_entity_poly.entity_id
_entity_poly.type
_entity_poly.pdbx_seq_one_letter_code
_entity_poly.pdbx_strand_id
1 'polypeptide(L)'
;MEEDVPTKRCSRGENCVNEGGADQPLTNFYTFKDGRFFSHCKSCQKAYDRARYSSANNPRSTEPKKCSNKKCPKAGQLQPASCFASHKTASDGLASWCKACENASKTVSAHVFIRDIFNKAKSRAKKYNTPFDIEVEDWFAIYDAQDGKCALSGIEMTFTRDKNHPTVNASAKHIKWPYNISPDQIDAGKGYVRGNVQFVCSQVNMMKGELSIEALVHISRKIADHNNIRPRRRRLMLRPRHARVIGSQ
;
A
#
# COMPACT_ATOMS: atom_id res chain seq x y z
N MET A 1 27.00 -27.23 -20.24
CA MET A 1 26.46 -28.29 -19.38
C MET A 1 25.03 -27.88 -19.10
N GLU A 2 24.05 -28.53 -19.72
CA GLU A 2 22.64 -28.30 -19.37
C GLU A 2 22.45 -28.89 -17.96
N GLU A 3 22.16 -28.04 -16.98
CA GLU A 3 21.76 -28.51 -15.66
C GLU A 3 20.40 -29.19 -15.79
N ASP A 4 20.33 -30.47 -15.47
CA ASP A 4 19.07 -31.21 -15.40
C ASP A 4 18.15 -30.53 -14.38
N VAL A 5 17.15 -29.81 -14.87
CA VAL A 5 16.16 -29.14 -14.02
C VAL A 5 15.31 -30.21 -13.33
N PRO A 6 15.26 -30.28 -11.99
CA PRO A 6 14.46 -31.28 -11.31
C PRO A 6 12.98 -31.18 -11.70
N THR A 7 12.42 -32.30 -12.15
CA THR A 7 11.02 -32.40 -12.58
C THR A 7 10.19 -33.29 -11.65
N LYS A 8 8.88 -33.05 -11.64
CA LYS A 8 7.88 -33.87 -10.96
C LYS A 8 6.67 -34.06 -11.87
N ARG A 9 6.13 -35.28 -11.87
CA ARG A 9 4.90 -35.59 -12.59
C ARG A 9 3.66 -35.07 -11.85
N CYS A 10 2.85 -34.30 -12.56
CA CYS A 10 1.55 -33.81 -12.10
C CYS A 10 0.56 -34.97 -11.95
N SER A 11 -0.13 -35.04 -10.81
CA SER A 11 -1.12 -36.09 -10.53
C SER A 11 -2.36 -36.05 -11.43
N ARG A 12 -2.51 -35.03 -12.28
CA ARG A 12 -3.55 -35.00 -13.33
C ARG A 12 -3.17 -35.82 -14.57
N GLY A 13 -1.91 -36.27 -14.69
CA GLY A 13 -1.45 -37.13 -15.77
C GLY A 13 -1.76 -36.51 -17.14
N GLU A 14 -2.37 -37.29 -18.02
CA GLU A 14 -2.81 -36.87 -19.36
C GLU A 14 -3.82 -35.72 -19.35
N ASN A 15 -4.54 -35.53 -18.24
CA ASN A 15 -5.46 -34.40 -18.04
C ASN A 15 -4.76 -33.15 -17.48
N CYS A 16 -3.43 -33.09 -17.52
CA CYS A 16 -2.69 -31.90 -17.12
C CYS A 16 -2.93 -30.76 -18.12
N VAL A 17 -3.39 -29.61 -17.63
CA VAL A 17 -3.68 -28.43 -18.46
C VAL A 17 -2.48 -27.51 -18.68
N ASN A 18 -1.27 -27.96 -18.33
CA ASN A 18 -0.05 -27.19 -18.58
C ASN A 18 0.46 -27.49 -19.99
N GLU A 19 0.90 -26.46 -20.71
CA GLU A 19 1.40 -26.56 -22.09
C GLU A 19 2.58 -27.52 -22.24
N GLY A 20 3.41 -27.71 -21.19
CA GLY A 20 4.53 -28.65 -21.20
C GLY A 20 4.17 -30.09 -20.78
N GLY A 21 2.89 -30.43 -20.62
CA GLY A 21 2.45 -31.77 -20.24
C GLY A 21 2.49 -32.06 -18.72
N ALA A 22 2.45 -33.34 -18.36
CA ALA A 22 2.35 -33.78 -16.97
C ALA A 22 3.67 -33.64 -16.20
N ASP A 23 4.79 -33.86 -16.86
CA ASP A 23 6.13 -33.77 -16.27
C ASP A 23 6.60 -32.33 -16.34
N GLN A 24 6.76 -31.72 -15.16
CA GLN A 24 6.93 -30.27 -15.03
C GLN A 24 8.07 -29.95 -14.06
N PRO A 25 8.80 -28.85 -14.26
CA PRO A 25 9.76 -28.36 -13.28
C PRO A 25 9.13 -28.18 -11.90
N LEU A 26 9.89 -28.42 -10.82
CA LEU A 26 9.39 -28.26 -9.44
C LEU A 26 8.84 -26.84 -9.15
N THR A 27 9.33 -25.82 -9.86
CA THR A 27 8.85 -24.43 -9.78
C THR A 27 7.37 -24.28 -10.20
N ASN A 28 6.83 -25.23 -10.97
CA ASN A 28 5.43 -25.28 -11.39
C ASN A 28 4.50 -25.92 -10.35
N PHE A 29 4.99 -26.25 -9.15
CA PHE A 29 4.18 -26.77 -8.05
C PHE A 29 4.15 -25.79 -6.88
N TYR A 30 3.04 -25.79 -6.13
CA TYR A 30 3.00 -25.13 -4.84
C TYR A 30 3.75 -25.98 -3.80
N THR A 31 4.30 -25.31 -2.79
CA THR A 31 5.04 -25.94 -1.69
C THR A 31 4.27 -25.80 -0.39
N PHE A 32 4.17 -26.89 0.37
CA PHE A 32 3.68 -26.87 1.74
C PHE A 32 4.73 -26.28 2.68
N LYS A 33 4.32 -25.91 3.90
CA LYS A 33 5.21 -25.37 4.93
C LYS A 33 6.33 -26.33 5.35
N ASP A 34 6.11 -27.63 5.17
CA ASP A 34 7.09 -28.70 5.44
C ASP A 34 8.00 -29.01 4.24
N GLY A 35 7.95 -28.20 3.18
CA GLY A 35 8.79 -28.34 2.00
C GLY A 35 8.27 -29.35 0.96
N ARG A 36 7.19 -30.09 1.23
CA ARG A 36 6.62 -31.01 0.24
C ARG A 36 5.93 -30.26 -0.90
N PHE A 37 6.01 -30.80 -2.11
CA PHE A 37 5.31 -30.24 -3.28
C PHE A 37 3.89 -30.79 -3.39
N PHE A 38 2.95 -29.94 -3.81
CA PHE A 38 1.57 -30.33 -4.16
C PHE A 38 1.54 -31.44 -5.20
N SER A 39 0.49 -32.28 -5.18
CA SER A 39 0.40 -33.43 -6.10
C SER A 39 0.24 -33.02 -7.56
N HIS A 40 -0.35 -31.86 -7.84
CA HIS A 40 -0.63 -31.35 -9.17
C HIS A 40 -0.05 -29.94 -9.35
N CYS A 41 0.19 -29.56 -10.60
CA CYS A 41 0.85 -28.29 -10.93
C CYS A 41 -0.07 -27.08 -10.68
N LYS A 42 0.55 -25.90 -10.58
CA LYS A 42 -0.13 -24.60 -10.38
C LYS A 42 -1.21 -24.36 -11.44
N SER A 43 -0.96 -24.73 -12.70
CA SER A 43 -1.93 -24.57 -13.80
C SER A 43 -3.17 -25.42 -13.58
N CYS A 44 -2.99 -26.67 -13.15
CA CYS A 44 -4.11 -27.57 -12.81
C CYS A 44 -4.89 -27.08 -11.58
N GLN A 45 -4.20 -26.56 -10.55
CA GLN A 45 -4.86 -25.97 -9.39
C GLN A 45 -5.71 -24.76 -9.81
N LYS A 46 -5.17 -23.86 -10.65
CA LYS A 46 -5.91 -22.70 -11.18
C LYS A 46 -7.13 -23.11 -12.00
N ALA A 47 -7.02 -24.14 -12.84
CA ALA A 47 -8.15 -24.64 -13.63
C ALA A 47 -9.25 -25.23 -12.74
N TYR A 48 -8.87 -26.03 -11.74
CA TYR A 48 -9.79 -26.54 -10.73
C TYR A 48 -10.49 -25.40 -9.97
N ASP A 49 -9.73 -24.43 -9.49
CA ASP A 49 -10.25 -23.27 -8.78
C ASP A 49 -11.21 -22.46 -9.65
N ARG A 50 -10.87 -22.22 -10.92
CA ARG A 50 -11.74 -21.52 -11.87
C ARG A 50 -13.08 -22.23 -12.04
N ALA A 51 -13.07 -23.55 -12.26
CA ALA A 51 -14.29 -24.35 -12.41
C ALA A 51 -15.14 -24.36 -11.12
N ARG A 52 -14.48 -24.46 -9.97
CA ARG A 52 -15.13 -24.38 -8.65
C ARG A 52 -15.77 -23.02 -8.42
N TYR A 53 -15.05 -21.94 -8.70
CA TYR A 53 -15.54 -20.58 -8.46
C TYR A 53 -16.60 -20.14 -9.46
N SER A 54 -16.56 -20.62 -10.71
CA SER A 54 -17.59 -20.31 -11.72
C SER A 54 -18.94 -20.95 -11.43
N SER A 55 -18.97 -22.08 -10.72
CA SER A 55 -20.19 -22.81 -10.35
C SER A 55 -20.70 -22.49 -8.92
N ALA A 56 -19.92 -21.75 -8.14
CA ALA A 56 -20.25 -21.44 -6.76
C ALA A 56 -21.44 -20.48 -6.64
N ASN A 57 -22.48 -20.90 -5.92
CA ASN A 57 -23.68 -20.11 -5.66
C ASN A 57 -24.24 -20.39 -4.25
N ASN A 58 -23.37 -20.37 -3.24
CA ASN A 58 -23.79 -20.60 -1.86
C ASN A 58 -24.84 -19.56 -1.44
N PRO A 59 -25.94 -20.00 -0.80
CA PRO A 59 -27.03 -19.11 -0.41
C PRO A 59 -26.53 -18.10 0.62
N ARG A 60 -27.07 -16.88 0.53
CA ARG A 60 -26.75 -15.80 1.46
C ARG A 60 -27.45 -16.04 2.79
N SER A 61 -26.68 -16.29 3.84
CA SER A 61 -27.22 -16.42 5.20
C SER A 61 -27.85 -15.12 5.71
N THR A 62 -28.89 -15.26 6.54
CA THR A 62 -29.53 -14.17 7.33
C THR A 62 -28.97 -14.07 8.75
N GLU A 63 -28.18 -15.06 9.18
CA GLU A 63 -27.67 -15.14 10.55
C GLU A 63 -26.59 -14.08 10.85
N PRO A 64 -26.56 -13.53 12.08
CA PRO A 64 -25.51 -12.63 12.51
C PRO A 64 -24.11 -13.27 12.43
N LYS A 65 -23.10 -12.47 12.04
CA LYS A 65 -21.71 -12.91 11.85
C LYS A 65 -20.74 -11.94 12.52
N LYS A 66 -19.60 -12.45 12.99
CA LYS A 66 -18.49 -11.61 13.50
C LYS A 66 -17.63 -11.11 12.35
N CYS A 67 -17.29 -9.83 12.37
CA CYS A 67 -16.31 -9.25 11.44
C CYS A 67 -14.91 -9.82 11.74
N SER A 68 -14.25 -10.39 10.73
CA SER A 68 -12.89 -10.94 10.85
C SER A 68 -11.79 -9.88 10.94
N ASN A 69 -12.11 -8.62 10.62
CA ASN A 69 -11.16 -7.52 10.75
C ASN A 69 -10.91 -7.21 12.23
N LYS A 70 -9.71 -7.53 12.72
CA LYS A 70 -9.30 -7.26 14.11
C LYS A 70 -9.28 -5.77 14.46
N LYS A 71 -9.13 -4.88 13.47
CA LYS A 71 -9.15 -3.42 13.65
C LYS A 71 -10.56 -2.81 13.52
N CYS A 72 -11.59 -3.63 13.31
CA CYS A 72 -12.96 -3.13 13.27
C CYS A 72 -13.34 -2.55 14.64
N PRO A 73 -13.96 -1.36 14.72
CA PRO A 73 -14.49 -0.83 15.98
C PRO A 73 -15.50 -1.77 16.66
N LYS A 74 -16.09 -2.69 15.88
CA LYS A 74 -17.02 -3.73 16.33
C LYS A 74 -16.44 -5.14 16.18
N ALA A 75 -15.11 -5.29 16.09
CA ALA A 75 -14.44 -6.58 15.99
C ALA A 75 -14.86 -7.48 17.17
N GLY A 76 -15.15 -8.75 16.89
CA GLY A 76 -15.55 -9.72 17.92
C GLY A 76 -17.03 -9.70 18.32
N GLN A 77 -17.80 -8.66 17.96
CA GLN A 77 -19.25 -8.60 18.17
C GLN A 77 -19.99 -9.28 17.00
N LEU A 78 -21.12 -9.94 17.31
CA LEU A 78 -22.05 -10.41 16.27
C LEU A 78 -22.71 -9.18 15.63
N GLN A 79 -22.63 -9.08 14.30
CA GLN A 79 -23.27 -8.04 13.52
C GLN A 79 -24.31 -8.68 12.59
N PRO A 80 -25.42 -8.00 12.29
CA PRO A 80 -26.43 -8.51 11.36
C PRO A 80 -25.83 -8.92 10.01
N ALA A 81 -26.37 -9.95 9.35
CA ALA A 81 -25.93 -10.37 8.01
C ALA A 81 -25.96 -9.23 6.98
N SER A 82 -26.90 -8.29 7.11
CA SER A 82 -27.01 -7.08 6.27
C SER A 82 -25.77 -6.20 6.29
N CYS A 83 -24.98 -6.26 7.37
CA CYS A 83 -23.69 -5.59 7.51
C CYS A 83 -22.59 -6.22 6.65
N PHE A 84 -22.80 -7.34 5.97
CA PHE A 84 -21.78 -8.03 5.16
C PHE A 84 -22.19 -8.08 3.68
N ALA A 85 -21.25 -7.94 2.76
CA ALA A 85 -21.50 -8.14 1.33
C ALA A 85 -21.77 -9.62 1.01
N SER A 86 -22.39 -9.90 -0.14
CA SER A 86 -22.64 -11.27 -0.60
C SER A 86 -21.34 -11.88 -1.14
N HIS A 87 -21.08 -13.14 -0.79
CA HIS A 87 -19.89 -13.85 -1.23
C HIS A 87 -20.23 -15.31 -1.57
N LYS A 88 -20.53 -15.56 -2.84
CA LYS A 88 -21.13 -16.81 -3.35
C LYS A 88 -20.28 -18.07 -3.13
N THR A 89 -19.00 -17.90 -2.83
CA THR A 89 -18.05 -19.01 -2.58
C THR A 89 -17.80 -19.24 -1.10
N ALA A 90 -18.23 -18.32 -0.22
CA ALA A 90 -18.16 -18.52 1.22
C ALA A 90 -19.24 -19.49 1.66
N SER A 91 -18.96 -20.32 2.67
CA SER A 91 -19.89 -21.34 3.16
C SER A 91 -21.23 -20.76 3.64
N ASP A 92 -21.22 -19.54 4.17
CA ASP A 92 -22.40 -18.80 4.64
C ASP A 92 -22.93 -17.78 3.62
N GLY A 93 -22.35 -17.72 2.43
CA GLY A 93 -22.71 -16.74 1.40
C GLY A 93 -22.39 -15.28 1.77
N LEU A 94 -21.63 -15.02 2.85
CA LEU A 94 -21.32 -13.69 3.36
C LEU A 94 -19.81 -13.42 3.34
N ALA A 95 -19.42 -12.17 3.05
CA ALA A 95 -18.05 -11.71 3.23
C ALA A 95 -17.57 -11.92 4.68
N SER A 96 -16.26 -12.08 4.90
CA SER A 96 -15.69 -12.26 6.25
C SER A 96 -15.61 -10.95 7.05
N TRP A 97 -15.64 -9.80 6.37
CA TRP A 97 -15.54 -8.45 6.92
C TRP A 97 -16.84 -7.70 6.65
N CYS A 98 -17.24 -6.80 7.56
CA CYS A 98 -18.43 -5.99 7.36
C CYS A 98 -18.22 -4.94 6.25
N LYS A 99 -19.30 -4.50 5.61
CA LYS A 99 -19.35 -3.42 4.61
C LYS A 99 -18.70 -2.14 5.10
N ALA A 100 -18.76 -1.81 6.39
CA ALA A 100 -18.07 -0.64 6.92
C ALA A 100 -16.55 -0.80 6.87
N CYS A 101 -16.02 -1.98 7.21
CA CYS A 101 -14.59 -2.30 7.06
C CYS A 101 -14.18 -2.45 5.61
N GLU A 102 -15.04 -3.04 4.79
CA GLU A 102 -14.85 -3.16 3.35
C GLU A 102 -14.82 -1.78 2.70
N ASN A 103 -15.74 -0.88 3.08
CA ASN A 103 -15.77 0.50 2.61
C ASN A 103 -14.59 1.30 3.15
N ALA A 104 -14.17 1.13 4.41
CA ALA A 104 -12.95 1.73 4.92
C ALA A 104 -11.69 1.23 4.17
N SER A 105 -11.70 0.00 3.67
CA SER A 105 -10.67 -0.53 2.78
C SER A 105 -10.81 -0.04 1.33
N LYS A 106 -12.03 0.28 0.87
CA LYS A 106 -12.37 0.69 -0.50
C LYS A 106 -12.41 2.20 -0.70
N THR A 107 -12.52 3.00 0.35
CA THR A 107 -12.12 4.42 0.36
C THR A 107 -10.61 4.44 0.17
N VAL A 108 -10.20 4.32 -1.10
CA VAL A 108 -8.84 4.23 -1.65
C VAL A 108 -7.78 4.13 -0.55
N SER A 109 -7.43 2.92 -0.09
CA SER A 109 -6.27 2.83 0.81
C SER A 109 -5.05 3.46 0.14
N ALA A 110 -4.20 4.13 0.92
CA ALA A 110 -2.96 4.73 0.40
C ALA A 110 -2.17 3.73 -0.46
N HIS A 111 -2.11 2.45 -0.05
CA HIS A 111 -1.49 1.36 -0.81
C HIS A 111 -2.08 1.14 -2.22
N VAL A 112 -3.39 1.31 -2.41
CA VAL A 112 -4.00 1.24 -3.76
C VAL A 112 -3.56 2.43 -4.61
N PHE A 113 -3.55 3.63 -4.04
CA PHE A 113 -3.05 4.82 -4.73
C PHE A 113 -1.56 4.68 -5.08
N ILE A 114 -0.75 4.23 -4.12
CA ILE A 114 0.68 3.95 -4.25
C ILE A 114 0.94 2.93 -5.36
N ARG A 115 0.15 1.86 -5.45
CA ARG A 115 0.30 0.86 -6.52
C ARG A 115 0.06 1.45 -7.91
N ASP A 116 -0.91 2.36 -8.07
CA ASP A 116 -1.14 3.05 -9.36
C ASP A 116 0.04 3.96 -9.73
N ILE A 117 0.53 4.77 -8.79
CA ILE A 117 1.70 5.64 -9.06
C ILE A 117 2.99 4.84 -9.26
N PHE A 118 3.15 3.69 -8.61
CA PHE A 118 4.26 2.76 -8.82
C PHE A 118 4.29 2.26 -10.26
N ASN A 119 3.15 1.75 -10.76
CA ASN A 119 3.06 1.27 -12.15
C ASN A 119 3.37 2.37 -13.16
N LYS A 120 2.94 3.61 -12.90
CA LYS A 120 3.26 4.77 -13.72
C LYS A 120 4.74 5.13 -13.67
N ALA A 121 5.35 5.12 -12.49
CA ALA A 121 6.78 5.37 -12.31
C ALA A 121 7.61 4.29 -13.03
N LYS A 122 7.24 3.02 -12.89
CA LYS A 122 7.88 1.88 -13.58
C LYS A 122 7.81 2.02 -15.11
N SER A 123 6.65 2.38 -15.64
CA SER A 123 6.47 2.64 -17.08
C SER A 123 7.32 3.82 -17.57
N ARG A 124 7.37 4.93 -16.81
CA ARG A 124 8.22 6.08 -17.13
C ARG A 124 9.70 5.73 -17.07
N ALA A 125 10.15 5.03 -16.04
CA ALA A 125 11.53 4.62 -15.88
C ALA A 125 11.99 3.74 -17.06
N LYS A 126 11.14 2.80 -17.50
CA LYS A 126 11.38 2.02 -18.73
C LYS A 126 11.51 2.92 -19.96
N LYS A 127 10.62 3.91 -20.12
CA LYS A 127 10.64 4.83 -21.28
C LYS A 127 11.91 5.69 -21.33
N TYR A 128 12.40 6.15 -20.18
CA TYR A 128 13.53 7.08 -20.07
C TYR A 128 14.83 6.41 -19.61
N ASN A 129 14.88 5.07 -19.65
CA ASN A 129 16.03 4.27 -19.19
C ASN A 129 16.56 4.67 -17.80
N THR A 130 15.65 5.00 -16.89
CA THR A 130 15.97 5.36 -15.50
C THR A 130 16.11 4.09 -14.67
N PRO A 131 17.12 3.96 -13.79
CA PRO A 131 17.22 2.83 -12.87
C PRO A 131 15.93 2.63 -12.06
N PHE A 132 15.46 1.38 -12.01
CA PHE A 132 14.26 0.99 -11.29
C PHE A 132 14.48 -0.40 -10.69
N ASP A 133 15.02 -0.43 -9.47
CA ASP A 133 15.36 -1.64 -8.72
C ASP A 133 14.74 -1.56 -7.32
N ILE A 134 13.42 -1.67 -7.31
CA ILE A 134 12.59 -1.61 -6.11
C ILE A 134 11.22 -2.25 -6.42
N GLU A 135 10.65 -2.95 -5.44
CA GLU A 135 9.34 -3.58 -5.57
C GLU A 135 8.23 -2.73 -4.94
N VAL A 136 6.97 -3.00 -5.28
CA VAL A 136 5.84 -2.21 -4.77
C VAL A 136 5.69 -2.37 -3.25
N GLU A 137 6.07 -3.53 -2.70
CA GLU A 137 6.11 -3.79 -1.28
C GLU A 137 7.10 -2.88 -0.54
N ASP A 138 8.23 -2.53 -1.16
CA ASP A 138 9.17 -1.58 -0.58
C ASP A 138 8.54 -0.17 -0.51
N TRP A 139 7.76 0.24 -1.52
CA TRP A 139 7.01 1.51 -1.49
C TRP A 139 5.99 1.52 -0.34
N PHE A 140 5.28 0.42 -0.11
CA PHE A 140 4.39 0.31 1.04
C PHE A 140 5.12 0.48 2.36
N ALA A 141 6.26 -0.21 2.53
CA ALA A 141 7.07 -0.10 3.73
C ALA A 141 7.58 1.34 3.98
N ILE A 142 8.00 2.05 2.93
CA ILE A 142 8.43 3.46 3.03
C ILE A 142 7.28 4.35 3.50
N TYR A 143 6.11 4.22 2.88
CA TYR A 143 4.94 5.03 3.25
C TYR A 143 4.50 4.76 4.70
N ASP A 144 4.45 3.49 5.10
CA ASP A 144 4.05 3.07 6.44
C ASP A 144 5.07 3.53 7.49
N ALA A 145 6.36 3.46 7.20
CA ALA A 145 7.44 3.97 8.07
C ALA A 145 7.39 5.50 8.22
N GLN A 146 6.86 6.21 7.23
CA GLN A 146 6.64 7.66 7.27
C GLN A 146 5.34 8.05 7.99
N ASP A 147 4.54 7.10 8.48
CA ASP A 147 3.26 7.35 9.15
C ASP A 147 2.31 8.22 8.29
N GLY A 148 2.33 8.00 6.98
CA GLY A 148 1.55 8.76 6.01
C GLY A 148 1.94 10.25 5.87
N LYS A 149 3.06 10.69 6.45
CA LYS A 149 3.53 12.07 6.41
C LYS A 149 4.59 12.30 5.35
N CYS A 150 4.56 13.46 4.74
CA CYS A 150 5.58 13.92 3.80
C CYS A 150 6.96 13.95 4.48
N ALA A 151 7.94 13.26 3.92
CA ALA A 151 9.27 13.15 4.51
C ALA A 151 9.98 14.51 4.66
N LEU A 152 9.69 15.48 3.78
CA LEU A 152 10.34 16.80 3.79
C LEU A 152 9.60 17.86 4.60
N SER A 153 8.26 17.84 4.60
CA SER A 153 7.46 18.88 5.26
C SER A 153 6.72 18.44 6.51
N GLY A 154 6.60 17.13 6.75
CA GLY A 154 5.82 16.55 7.85
C GLY A 154 4.30 16.68 7.67
N ILE A 155 3.82 17.27 6.56
CA ILE A 155 2.39 17.39 6.24
C ILE A 155 1.81 15.99 5.99
N GLU A 156 0.62 15.72 6.52
CA GLU A 156 -0.12 14.50 6.24
C GLU A 156 -0.47 14.42 4.75
N MET A 157 -0.06 13.34 4.07
CA MET A 157 -0.28 13.16 2.64
C MET A 157 -1.69 12.64 2.37
N THR A 158 -2.28 13.10 1.27
CA THR A 158 -3.60 12.67 0.79
C THR A 158 -3.47 11.73 -0.42
N PHE A 159 -4.57 11.14 -0.88
CA PHE A 159 -4.57 10.21 -2.03
C PHE A 159 -5.88 10.30 -2.83
N THR A 160 -6.45 11.50 -2.89
CA THR A 160 -7.74 11.75 -3.53
C THR A 160 -7.61 11.91 -5.05
N ARG A 161 -8.67 11.58 -5.78
CA ARG A 161 -8.82 11.82 -7.22
C ARG A 161 -10.03 12.70 -7.52
N ASP A 162 -10.58 13.35 -6.51
CA ASP A 162 -11.76 14.18 -6.65
C ASP A 162 -11.47 15.32 -7.64
N LYS A 163 -12.19 15.32 -8.76
CA LYS A 163 -12.06 16.33 -9.82
C LYS A 163 -12.55 17.69 -9.35
N ASN A 164 -13.36 17.72 -8.29
CA ASN A 164 -13.96 18.89 -7.67
C ASN A 164 -13.22 19.33 -6.40
N HIS A 165 -12.04 18.75 -6.11
CA HIS A 165 -11.26 19.14 -4.93
C HIS A 165 -11.01 20.67 -4.93
N PRO A 166 -11.26 21.36 -3.80
CA PRO A 166 -11.02 22.80 -3.70
C PRO A 166 -9.56 23.10 -4.07
N THR A 167 -9.37 23.97 -5.06
CA THR A 167 -8.04 24.45 -5.44
C THR A 167 -7.62 25.54 -4.45
N VAL A 168 -6.31 25.72 -4.27
CA VAL A 168 -5.74 26.68 -3.29
C VAL A 168 -6.21 28.12 -3.58
N ASN A 169 -6.57 28.41 -4.83
CA ASN A 169 -7.38 29.55 -5.23
C ASN A 169 -8.26 29.16 -6.43
N ALA A 170 -9.37 29.88 -6.66
CA ALA A 170 -10.35 29.58 -7.71
C ALA A 170 -9.76 29.55 -9.14
N SER A 171 -8.62 30.21 -9.36
CA SER A 171 -7.94 30.30 -10.65
C SER A 171 -6.95 29.15 -10.91
N ALA A 172 -6.52 28.43 -9.88
CA ALA A 172 -5.52 27.35 -9.96
C ALA A 172 -6.12 26.03 -10.45
N LYS A 173 -6.76 26.03 -11.63
CA LYS A 173 -7.43 24.86 -12.24
C LYS A 173 -6.52 23.63 -12.41
N HIS A 174 -5.20 23.83 -12.46
CA HIS A 174 -4.20 22.79 -12.68
C HIS A 174 -3.60 22.20 -11.40
N ILE A 175 -3.80 22.82 -10.22
CA ILE A 175 -3.24 22.36 -8.95
C ILE A 175 -4.37 21.83 -8.08
N LYS A 176 -4.84 20.61 -8.39
CA LYS A 176 -6.01 20.02 -7.72
C LYS A 176 -5.67 19.35 -6.40
N TRP A 177 -4.48 18.76 -6.26
CA TRP A 177 -4.14 17.91 -5.12
C TRP A 177 -2.71 18.11 -4.62
N PRO A 178 -2.39 19.29 -4.04
CA PRO A 178 -1.01 19.63 -3.65
C PRO A 178 -0.43 18.72 -2.56
N TYR A 179 -1.29 18.06 -1.78
CA TYR A 179 -0.88 17.18 -0.68
C TYR A 179 -0.92 15.70 -1.04
N ASN A 180 -1.28 15.34 -2.28
CA ASN A 180 -1.33 13.94 -2.67
C ASN A 180 0.06 13.28 -2.58
N ILE A 181 0.09 11.99 -2.27
CA ILE A 181 1.31 11.16 -2.25
C ILE A 181 2.03 11.28 -3.61
N SER A 182 3.33 11.56 -3.55
CA SER A 182 4.21 11.64 -4.72
C SER A 182 5.53 10.94 -4.42
N PRO A 183 6.00 10.03 -5.29
CA PRO A 183 7.28 9.37 -5.10
C PRO A 183 8.40 10.35 -5.49
N ASP A 184 9.29 10.63 -4.56
CA ASP A 184 10.46 11.49 -4.74
C ASP A 184 11.74 10.66 -4.74
N GLN A 185 12.69 11.08 -5.58
CA GLN A 185 14.05 10.55 -5.58
C GLN A 185 14.88 11.43 -4.64
N ILE A 186 15.42 10.85 -3.55
CA ILE A 186 16.22 11.57 -2.57
C ILE A 186 17.38 12.27 -3.28
N ASP A 187 18.17 11.49 -4.03
CA ASP A 187 19.14 11.96 -5.02
C ASP A 187 18.47 11.95 -6.39
N ALA A 188 18.21 13.14 -6.94
CA ALA A 188 17.60 13.28 -8.26
C ALA A 188 18.46 12.61 -9.34
N GLY A 189 17.84 11.82 -10.21
CA GLY A 189 18.50 11.15 -11.35
C GLY A 189 19.05 9.76 -11.06
N LYS A 190 19.27 9.40 -9.79
CA LYS A 190 19.75 8.06 -9.38
C LYS A 190 18.68 6.97 -9.53
N GLY A 191 17.44 7.36 -9.80
CA GLY A 191 16.34 6.45 -10.13
C GLY A 191 15.62 5.89 -8.90
N TYR A 192 14.67 4.99 -9.14
CA TYR A 192 13.85 4.36 -8.10
C TYR A 192 14.53 3.08 -7.63
N VAL A 193 15.53 3.23 -6.77
CA VAL A 193 16.31 2.12 -6.21
C VAL A 193 16.18 2.12 -4.69
N ARG A 194 16.45 0.97 -4.04
CA ARG A 194 16.45 0.86 -2.58
C ARG A 194 17.35 1.95 -1.97
N GLY A 195 16.81 2.69 -1.00
CA GLY A 195 17.51 3.78 -0.32
C GLY A 195 17.51 5.14 -1.04
N ASN A 196 16.93 5.23 -2.25
CA ASN A 196 16.80 6.51 -2.99
C ASN A 196 15.35 6.98 -3.16
N VAL A 197 14.39 6.35 -2.49
CA VAL A 197 12.96 6.68 -2.64
C VAL A 197 12.39 7.14 -1.29
N GLN A 198 11.63 8.23 -1.33
CA GLN A 198 10.81 8.72 -0.22
C GLN A 198 9.45 9.18 -0.74
N PHE A 199 8.43 9.27 0.13
CA PHE A 199 7.16 9.90 -0.22
C PHE A 199 7.06 11.31 0.31
N VAL A 200 6.63 12.22 -0.56
CA VAL A 200 6.38 13.62 -0.22
C VAL A 200 5.03 14.06 -0.80
N CYS A 201 4.51 15.19 -0.33
CA CYS A 201 3.37 15.84 -0.97
C CYS A 201 3.72 16.21 -2.43
N SER A 202 2.77 16.07 -3.35
CA SER A 202 2.97 16.35 -4.78
C SER A 202 3.51 17.75 -5.07
N GLN A 203 3.03 18.76 -4.35
CA GLN A 203 3.51 20.13 -4.46
C GLN A 203 4.93 20.28 -3.92
N VAL A 204 5.28 19.54 -2.87
CA VAL A 204 6.64 19.53 -2.30
C VAL A 204 7.61 18.87 -3.28
N ASN A 205 7.24 17.76 -3.92
CA ASN A 205 8.05 17.14 -4.97
C ASN A 205 8.28 18.10 -6.15
N MET A 206 7.22 18.80 -6.57
CA MET A 206 7.29 19.79 -7.65
C MET A 206 8.18 20.99 -7.28
N MET A 207 8.15 21.44 -6.02
CA MET A 207 9.04 22.50 -5.53
C MET A 207 10.50 22.03 -5.42
N LYS A 208 10.72 20.77 -5.03
CA LYS A 208 12.06 20.17 -4.98
C LYS A 208 12.67 20.10 -6.37
N GLY A 209 11.94 19.55 -7.35
CA GLY A 209 12.47 19.30 -8.68
C GLY A 209 13.77 18.50 -8.60
N GLU A 210 14.83 19.06 -9.17
CA GLU A 210 16.18 18.48 -9.18
C GLU A 210 17.09 19.02 -8.05
N LEU A 211 16.58 19.91 -7.20
CA LEU A 211 17.35 20.45 -6.07
C LEU A 211 17.68 19.35 -5.06
N SER A 212 18.85 19.48 -4.43
CA SER A 212 19.14 18.76 -3.19
C SER A 212 18.19 19.20 -2.08
N ILE A 213 18.00 18.34 -1.08
CA ILE A 213 17.16 18.65 0.08
C ILE A 213 17.67 19.89 0.82
N GLU A 214 19.00 20.03 0.95
CA GLU A 214 19.66 21.16 1.60
C GLU A 214 19.39 22.46 0.85
N ALA A 215 19.52 22.45 -0.49
CA ALA A 215 19.25 23.61 -1.33
C ALA A 215 17.79 24.04 -1.23
N LEU A 216 16.84 23.10 -1.30
CA LEU A 216 15.42 23.37 -1.14
C LEU A 216 15.12 23.98 0.23
N VAL A 217 15.65 23.41 1.31
CA VAL A 217 15.46 23.91 2.67
C VAL A 217 16.07 25.30 2.83
N HIS A 218 17.25 25.54 2.28
CA HIS A 218 17.91 26.85 2.32
C HIS A 218 17.05 27.92 1.63
N ILE A 219 16.62 27.67 0.39
CA ILE A 219 15.80 28.60 -0.38
C ILE A 219 14.46 28.85 0.34
N SER A 220 13.83 27.80 0.84
CA SER A 220 12.55 27.91 1.57
C SER A 220 12.67 28.79 2.81
N ARG A 221 13.77 28.66 3.56
CA ARG A 221 14.06 29.52 4.72
C ARG A 221 14.26 30.97 4.31
N LYS A 222 15.04 31.25 3.26
CA LYS A 222 15.22 32.62 2.75
C LYS A 222 13.90 33.28 2.33
N ILE A 223 13.00 32.53 1.69
CA ILE A 223 11.66 33.01 1.35
C ILE A 223 10.86 33.34 2.60
N ALA A 224 10.83 32.44 3.59
CA ALA A 224 10.10 32.65 4.84
C ALA A 224 10.63 33.86 5.63
N ASP A 225 11.95 33.99 5.74
CA ASP A 225 12.61 35.08 6.45
C ASP A 225 12.31 36.44 5.80
N HIS A 226 12.39 36.53 4.47
CA HIS A 226 12.06 37.75 3.73
C HIS A 226 10.60 38.19 3.91
N ASN A 227 9.69 37.23 4.04
CA ASN A 227 8.26 37.48 4.28
C ASN A 227 7.92 37.59 5.77
N ASN A 228 8.91 37.64 6.67
CA ASN A 228 8.73 37.69 8.12
C ASN A 228 7.86 36.56 8.70
N ILE A 229 7.83 35.40 8.03
CA ILE A 229 7.11 34.21 8.48
C ILE A 229 7.98 33.50 9.52
N ARG A 230 7.85 33.90 10.79
CA ARG A 230 8.60 33.30 11.89
C ARG A 230 7.83 32.11 12.48
N PRO A 231 8.50 30.98 12.78
CA PRO A 231 7.86 29.89 13.49
C PRO A 231 7.39 30.36 14.87
N ARG A 232 6.15 30.04 15.23
CA ARG A 232 5.65 30.27 16.60
C ARG A 232 6.57 29.54 17.57
N ARG A 233 7.30 30.27 18.42
CA ARG A 233 8.11 29.66 19.48
C ARG A 233 7.18 28.81 20.34
N ARG A 234 7.38 27.48 20.37
CA ARG A 234 6.75 26.63 21.37
C ARG A 234 7.18 27.18 22.73
N ARG A 235 6.23 27.72 23.50
CA ARG A 235 6.46 28.04 24.91
C ARG A 235 6.76 26.70 25.58
N LEU A 236 8.03 26.41 25.85
CA LEU A 236 8.41 25.33 26.75
C LEU A 236 7.73 25.66 28.07
N MET A 237 6.60 25.01 28.36
CA MET A 237 6.08 25.00 29.72
C MET A 237 7.11 24.23 30.54
N LEU A 238 7.99 24.96 31.21
CA LEU A 238 8.82 24.41 32.26
C LEU A 238 7.85 23.76 33.26
N ARG A 239 7.89 22.43 33.34
CA ARG A 239 7.15 21.70 34.38
C ARG A 239 7.58 22.27 35.75
N PRO A 240 6.64 22.60 36.65
CA PRO A 240 7.00 23.03 37.99
C PRO A 240 7.87 21.93 38.63
N ARG A 241 9.07 22.29 39.10
CA ARG A 241 9.87 21.40 39.93
C ARG A 241 9.02 21.12 41.16
N HIS A 242 8.64 19.87 41.36
CA HIS A 242 7.97 19.46 42.60
C HIS A 242 8.93 19.79 43.74
N ALA A 243 8.54 20.71 44.61
CA ALA A 243 9.25 20.96 45.85
C ALA A 243 9.20 19.65 46.66
N ARG A 244 10.37 19.07 46.95
CA ARG A 244 10.47 18.02 47.96
C ARG A 244 10.01 18.62 49.28
N VAL A 245 8.85 18.18 49.77
CA VAL A 245 8.48 18.37 51.16
C VAL A 245 9.47 17.54 51.97
N ILE A 246 10.41 18.22 52.61
CA ILE A 246 11.30 17.63 53.61
C ILE A 246 10.46 17.56 54.89
N GLY A 247 9.87 16.40 55.15
CA GLY A 247 9.22 16.13 56.44
C GLY A 247 10.27 16.20 57.54
N SER A 248 10.06 17.09 58.50
CA SER A 248 10.80 17.15 59.75
C SER A 248 9.82 16.91 60.89
N GLN A 249 10.09 15.82 61.60
CA GLN A 249 9.64 15.40 62.94
C GLN A 249 8.15 15.19 63.19
#